data_AF-A0A0U3FNC1-F1
#
_entry.id   AF-A0A0U3FNC1-F1
#
_cell.length_a   1.000
_cell.length_b   1.000
_cell.length_c   1.000
_cell.angle_alpha   90.00
_cell.angle_beta   90.00
_cell.angle_gamma   90.00
#
_symmetry.space_group_name_H-M   'P 1'
#
loop_
_entity.id
_entity.type
_entity.pdbx_description
1 polymer ?
#
loop_
_entity_poly.entity_id
_entity_poly.type
_entity_poly.pdbx_seq_one_letter_code
_entity_poly.pdbx_strand_id
1 'polypeptide(L)'
;MKKTLALGLLLVALSFAARPASPVLLADLSHGENAHGLCAFMKTMPETHWIVLVPQEDYQLPPCSIVPEVIVGNFASKEVVEALKKVDGVIIGQPTKTFSEDELKAIADWFKGGQKLLWCAGDSDYPAQGGVMEIAQHACNDVFEAIGSKLRLDYVSVEDTVSNAGRPYRVIGIVNPSGAYDSYLVGLGAHKVLFHGPGAVAWVDENETWHKLTDELPNDVVVLVTTTENGRIVEHQPTKPGAPGDFGQAHTVGETGKFVLMAAQVMGDKAPYSVVIASGESPYGGYQPMVSFRYHGLALDGPRFVRNVFLWGLDYKAELGSMLDLSNLTVNNVASKVNQQLSAYNTMIQASIALAVLAIALAVILHFI
;
A
#
# COMPACT_ATOMS: atom_id res chain seq x y z
N MET A 1 63.82 -20.21 3.93
CA MET A 1 62.72 -20.07 2.94
C MET A 1 61.38 -20.29 3.64
N LYS A 2 60.71 -19.21 4.04
CA LYS A 2 59.29 -19.23 4.41
C LYS A 2 58.66 -18.04 3.68
N LYS A 3 57.93 -18.34 2.60
CA LYS A 3 57.12 -17.37 1.87
C LYS A 3 55.79 -17.29 2.63
N THR A 4 55.56 -16.19 3.33
CA THR A 4 54.26 -15.89 3.92
C THR A 4 53.42 -15.22 2.84
N LEU A 5 52.36 -15.91 2.43
CA LEU A 5 51.37 -15.48 1.45
C LEU A 5 50.55 -14.34 2.07
N ALA A 6 50.71 -13.10 1.58
CA ALA A 6 49.83 -12.01 1.95
C ALA A 6 48.54 -12.13 1.12
N LEU A 7 47.50 -12.71 1.75
CA LEU A 7 46.15 -12.75 1.22
C LEU A 7 45.55 -11.35 1.34
N GLY A 8 45.60 -10.57 0.26
CA GLY A 8 44.95 -9.27 0.16
C GLY A 8 43.44 -9.46 0.13
N LEU A 9 42.77 -9.20 1.26
CA LEU A 9 41.32 -9.05 1.34
C LEU A 9 40.96 -7.75 0.60
N LEU A 10 40.46 -7.87 -0.63
CA LEU A 10 39.85 -6.76 -1.35
C LEU A 10 38.50 -6.48 -0.70
N LEU A 11 38.46 -5.60 0.32
CA LEU A 11 37.20 -5.01 0.77
C LEU A 11 36.66 -4.14 -0.36
N VAL A 12 35.71 -4.66 -1.12
CA VAL A 12 34.80 -3.82 -1.89
C VAL A 12 33.92 -3.12 -0.87
N ALA A 13 34.30 -1.90 -0.49
CA ALA A 13 33.42 -1.00 0.23
C ALA A 13 32.28 -0.60 -0.73
N LEU A 14 31.19 -1.36 -0.72
CA LEU A 14 29.91 -0.88 -1.23
C LEU A 14 29.50 0.29 -0.33
N SER A 15 29.86 1.48 -0.78
CA SER A 15 29.40 2.74 -0.19
C SER A 15 27.93 2.88 -0.58
N PHE A 16 27.02 2.25 0.16
CA PHE A 16 25.64 2.73 0.19
C PHE A 16 25.70 4.09 0.87
N ALA A 17 25.71 5.16 0.08
CA ALA A 17 25.57 6.50 0.59
C ALA A 17 24.31 6.53 1.45
N ALA A 18 24.47 6.84 2.73
CA ALA A 18 23.35 7.13 3.60
C ALA A 18 22.47 8.18 2.90
N ARG A 19 21.15 7.94 2.83
CA ARG A 19 20.19 9.03 2.57
C ARG A 19 19.72 9.59 3.91
N PRO A 20 20.36 10.62 4.49
CA PRO A 20 19.73 11.44 5.50
C PRO A 20 19.25 12.73 4.83
N ALA A 21 18.23 12.61 4.00
CA ALA A 21 17.33 13.70 3.66
C ALA A 21 15.93 13.09 3.76
N SER A 22 15.02 13.76 4.46
CA SER A 22 13.62 13.37 4.48
C SER A 22 13.10 13.18 3.06
N PRO A 23 12.31 12.12 2.79
CA PRO A 23 11.76 11.93 1.45
C PRO A 23 10.91 13.15 1.05
N VAL A 24 10.91 13.45 -0.25
CA VAL A 24 10.09 14.52 -0.82
C VAL A 24 8.90 13.90 -1.54
N LEU A 25 7.69 14.19 -1.08
CA LEU A 25 6.44 13.71 -1.70
C LEU A 25 5.64 14.85 -2.30
N LEU A 26 5.11 14.63 -3.49
CA LEU A 26 4.16 15.52 -4.16
C LEU A 26 2.78 14.88 -4.18
N ALA A 27 1.79 15.54 -3.58
CA ALA A 27 0.38 15.17 -3.70
C ALA A 27 -0.31 16.09 -4.71
N ASP A 28 -1.02 15.49 -5.67
CA ASP A 28 -1.71 16.22 -6.73
C ASP A 28 -3.14 16.64 -6.32
N LEU A 29 -3.46 17.91 -6.52
CA LEU A 29 -4.81 18.48 -6.48
C LEU A 29 -5.12 19.28 -7.76
N SER A 30 -4.20 19.35 -8.72
CA SER A 30 -4.35 20.14 -9.94
C SER A 30 -5.31 19.49 -10.94
N HIS A 31 -5.49 18.17 -10.86
CA HIS A 31 -6.39 17.39 -11.71
C HIS A 31 -7.77 17.18 -11.09
N GLY A 32 -8.12 17.97 -10.06
CA GLY A 32 -9.47 18.01 -9.48
C GLY A 32 -9.69 17.03 -8.33
N GLU A 33 -8.61 16.41 -7.84
CA GLU A 33 -8.63 15.60 -6.63
C GLU A 33 -9.19 16.39 -5.44
N ASN A 34 -9.88 15.68 -4.55
CA ASN A 34 -10.37 16.26 -3.31
C ASN A 34 -9.25 16.25 -2.24
N ALA A 35 -9.08 17.35 -1.51
CA ALA A 35 -8.08 17.44 -0.44
C ALA A 35 -8.48 16.70 0.87
N HIS A 36 -9.65 16.07 0.93
CA HIS A 36 -10.14 15.36 2.11
C HIS A 36 -9.13 14.29 2.57
N GLY A 37 -8.86 14.19 3.87
CA GLY A 37 -7.89 13.23 4.40
C GLY A 37 -6.41 13.52 4.07
N LEU A 38 -6.08 14.46 3.18
CA LEU A 38 -4.69 14.80 2.85
C LEU A 38 -3.89 15.21 4.08
N CYS A 39 -4.47 16.02 4.97
CA CYS A 39 -3.81 16.37 6.24
C CYS A 39 -3.59 15.16 7.16
N ALA A 40 -4.56 14.23 7.23
CA ALA A 40 -4.41 13.01 8.01
C ALA A 40 -3.29 12.13 7.44
N PHE A 41 -3.19 12.08 6.11
CA PHE A 41 -2.15 11.39 5.40
C PHE A 41 -0.77 12.03 5.60
N MET A 42 -0.63 13.35 5.50
CA MET A 42 0.64 14.02 5.82
C MET A 42 1.12 13.76 7.25
N LYS A 43 0.19 13.66 8.21
CA LYS A 43 0.50 13.34 9.61
C LYS A 43 0.99 11.91 9.83
N THR A 44 0.78 10.99 8.87
CA THR A 44 1.35 9.64 8.99
C THR A 44 2.84 9.64 8.68
N MET A 45 3.37 10.69 8.04
CA MET A 45 4.77 10.87 7.68
C MET A 45 5.21 12.32 7.95
N PRO A 46 5.28 12.73 9.24
CA PRO A 46 5.64 14.10 9.63
C PRO A 46 7.08 14.48 9.28
N GLU A 47 7.95 13.50 9.04
CA GLU A 47 9.32 13.69 8.62
C GLU A 47 9.46 14.10 7.16
N THR A 48 8.48 13.77 6.31
CA THR A 48 8.48 14.01 4.86
C THR A 48 8.38 15.49 4.52
N HIS A 49 9.14 15.94 3.51
CA HIS A 49 8.91 17.24 2.89
C HIS A 49 7.74 17.13 1.89
N TRP A 50 6.62 17.74 2.24
CA TRP A 50 5.40 17.68 1.44
C TRP A 50 5.32 18.85 0.46
N ILE A 51 5.09 18.51 -0.81
CA ILE A 51 4.68 19.42 -1.86
C ILE A 51 3.22 19.12 -2.20
N VAL A 52 2.38 20.15 -2.28
CA VAL A 52 1.00 20.02 -2.77
C VAL A 52 0.87 20.84 -4.04
N LEU A 53 0.57 20.15 -5.14
CA LEU A 53 0.35 20.75 -6.45
C LEU A 53 -1.12 21.17 -6.55
N VAL A 54 -1.38 22.47 -6.77
CA VAL A 54 -2.72 23.04 -6.85
C VAL A 54 -2.95 23.72 -8.20
N PRO A 55 -4.20 23.78 -8.70
CA PRO A 55 -4.45 24.28 -10.06
C PRO A 55 -4.36 25.81 -10.18
N GLN A 56 -4.48 26.55 -9.09
CA GLN A 56 -4.56 28.02 -9.07
C GLN A 56 -4.13 28.59 -7.71
N GLU A 57 -3.71 29.86 -7.68
CA GLU A 57 -3.13 30.53 -6.51
C GLU A 57 -4.10 30.69 -5.32
N ASP A 58 -5.39 30.83 -5.60
CA ASP A 58 -6.44 31.02 -4.59
C ASP A 58 -7.04 29.70 -4.07
N TYR A 59 -6.46 28.55 -4.45
CA TYR A 59 -6.90 27.25 -3.95
C TYR A 59 -6.71 27.16 -2.44
N GLN A 60 -7.80 26.88 -1.72
CA GLN A 60 -7.79 26.81 -0.26
C GLN A 60 -7.57 25.37 0.20
N LEU A 61 -6.37 25.09 0.70
CA LEU A 61 -6.11 23.82 1.38
C LEU A 61 -6.87 23.75 2.71
N PRO A 62 -7.37 22.55 3.08
CA PRO A 62 -7.94 22.35 4.39
C PRO A 62 -6.88 22.61 5.48
N PRO A 63 -7.25 23.18 6.64
CA PRO A 63 -6.31 23.43 7.72
C PRO A 63 -5.54 22.16 8.13
N CYS A 64 -4.21 22.30 8.23
CA CYS A 64 -3.34 21.21 8.66
C CYS A 64 -2.24 21.66 9.60
N SER A 65 -1.78 20.77 10.48
CA SER A 65 -0.63 21.02 11.35
C SER A 65 0.71 20.85 10.64
N ILE A 66 0.73 20.11 9.53
CA ILE A 66 1.86 20.03 8.61
C ILE A 66 1.60 21.09 7.54
N VAL A 67 2.56 22.00 7.35
CA VAL A 67 2.48 23.06 6.34
C VAL A 67 3.28 22.61 5.12
N PRO A 68 2.62 22.25 4.00
CA PRO A 68 3.32 21.85 2.79
C PRO A 68 3.89 23.05 2.02
N GLU A 69 4.89 22.79 1.18
CA GLU A 69 5.21 23.66 0.05
C GLU A 69 4.06 23.57 -0.95
N VAL A 70 3.52 24.71 -1.39
CA VAL A 70 2.45 24.76 -2.39
C VAL A 70 3.04 25.24 -3.71
N ILE A 71 2.81 24.48 -4.78
CA ILE A 71 3.18 24.87 -6.14
C ILE A 71 1.90 24.96 -6.96
N VAL A 72 1.76 26.04 -7.72
CA VAL A 72 0.60 26.31 -8.57
C VAL A 72 0.92 25.88 -10.00
N GLY A 73 -0.01 25.19 -10.63
CA GLY A 73 0.09 24.79 -12.03
C GLY A 73 -0.33 23.34 -12.22
N ASN A 74 0.40 22.66 -13.08
CA ASN A 74 0.17 21.28 -13.50
C ASN A 74 1.52 20.59 -13.79
N PHE A 75 1.57 19.32 -14.17
CA PHE A 75 2.85 18.58 -14.28
C PHE A 75 3.79 19.10 -15.37
N ALA A 76 3.28 19.87 -16.35
CA ALA A 76 4.05 20.51 -17.41
C ALA A 76 4.52 21.93 -17.05
N SER A 77 4.01 22.49 -15.95
CA SER A 77 4.39 23.83 -15.48
C SER A 77 5.87 23.85 -15.09
N LYS A 78 6.59 24.90 -15.49
CA LYS A 78 8.05 24.99 -15.34
C LYS A 78 8.51 24.79 -13.90
N GLU A 79 7.82 25.40 -12.95
CA GLU A 79 8.10 25.32 -11.51
C GLU A 79 7.88 23.90 -10.99
N VAL A 80 6.87 23.19 -11.50
CA VAL A 80 6.56 21.80 -11.15
C VAL A 80 7.60 20.85 -11.72
N VAL A 81 7.98 21.02 -12.99
CA VAL A 81 9.06 20.25 -13.62
C VAL A 81 10.38 20.42 -12.86
N GLU A 82 10.67 21.62 -12.37
CA GLU A 82 11.87 21.83 -11.55
C GLU A 82 11.76 21.18 -10.17
N ALA A 83 10.58 21.24 -9.54
CA ALA A 83 10.33 20.55 -8.28
C ALA A 83 10.42 19.03 -8.42
N LEU A 84 9.96 18.44 -9.53
CA LEU A 84 10.03 16.99 -9.76
C LEU A 84 11.46 16.44 -9.66
N LYS A 85 12.49 17.23 -9.98
CA LYS A 85 13.90 16.82 -9.84
C LYS A 85 14.28 16.44 -8.41
N LYS A 86 13.66 17.06 -7.40
CA LYS A 86 13.86 16.76 -5.97
C LYS A 86 12.80 15.80 -5.40
N VAL A 87 11.71 15.52 -6.12
CA VAL A 87 10.60 14.67 -5.65
C VAL A 87 10.98 13.20 -5.74
N ASP A 88 10.83 12.47 -4.64
CA ASP A 88 11.04 11.02 -4.56
C ASP A 88 9.76 10.24 -4.88
N GLY A 89 8.59 10.79 -4.55
CA GLY A 89 7.32 10.15 -4.87
C GLY A 89 6.19 11.12 -5.23
N VAL A 90 5.33 10.68 -6.14
CA VAL A 90 4.14 11.39 -6.63
C VAL A 90 2.90 10.57 -6.29
N ILE A 91 1.88 11.24 -5.74
CA ILE A 91 0.58 10.66 -5.44
C ILE A 91 -0.48 11.42 -6.26
N ILE A 92 -1.21 10.67 -7.08
CA ILE A 92 -2.33 11.15 -7.90
C ILE A 92 -3.60 10.51 -7.32
N GLY A 93 -4.33 11.30 -6.54
CA GLY A 93 -5.37 10.80 -5.64
C GLY A 93 -6.80 10.99 -6.17
N GLN A 94 -7.22 10.13 -7.10
CA GLN A 94 -8.53 10.18 -7.77
C GLN A 94 -8.72 11.43 -8.66
N PRO A 95 -7.94 11.55 -9.75
CA PRO A 95 -8.00 12.70 -10.65
C PRO A 95 -9.36 12.74 -11.37
N THR A 96 -9.94 13.93 -11.50
CA THR A 96 -11.22 14.13 -12.19
C THR A 96 -11.03 14.82 -13.54
N LYS A 97 -9.79 14.92 -14.01
CA LYS A 97 -9.39 15.54 -15.27
C LYS A 97 -8.32 14.67 -15.91
N THR A 98 -8.29 14.67 -17.23
CA THR A 98 -7.23 14.01 -18.00
C THR A 98 -5.94 14.83 -17.95
N PHE A 99 -4.82 14.15 -18.12
CA PHE A 99 -3.50 14.76 -18.26
C PHE A 99 -3.25 15.13 -19.73
N SER A 100 -2.54 16.23 -19.98
CA SER A 100 -2.04 16.53 -21.33
C SER A 100 -0.82 15.67 -21.70
N GLU A 101 -0.49 15.59 -22.99
CA GLU A 101 0.70 14.85 -23.46
C GLU A 101 2.00 15.37 -22.81
N ASP A 102 2.13 16.68 -22.63
CA ASP A 102 3.30 17.29 -21.99
C ASP A 102 3.42 16.91 -20.51
N GLU A 103 2.28 16.74 -19.82
CA GLU A 103 2.24 16.30 -18.42
C GLU A 103 2.60 14.83 -18.28
N LEU A 104 2.02 13.98 -19.12
CA LEU A 104 2.36 12.55 -19.19
C LEU A 104 3.85 12.37 -19.47
N LYS A 105 4.40 13.17 -20.40
CA LYS A 105 5.83 13.19 -20.69
C LYS A 105 6.66 13.62 -19.49
N ALA A 106 6.26 14.68 -18.77
CA ALA A 106 6.97 15.15 -17.59
C ALA A 106 7.00 14.10 -16.46
N ILE A 107 5.86 13.44 -16.21
CA ILE A 107 5.76 12.34 -15.25
C ILE A 107 6.67 11.17 -15.68
N ALA A 108 6.63 10.78 -16.95
CA ALA A 108 7.47 9.70 -17.47
C ALA A 108 8.96 10.00 -17.39
N ASP A 109 9.38 11.23 -17.73
CA ASP A 109 10.77 11.65 -17.64
C ASP A 109 11.25 11.71 -16.18
N TRP A 110 10.41 12.16 -15.25
CA TRP A 110 10.69 12.10 -13.81
C TRP A 110 10.86 10.66 -13.32
N PHE A 111 9.94 9.76 -13.72
CA PHE A 111 9.93 8.37 -13.27
C PHE A 111 11.15 7.58 -13.76
N LYS A 112 11.63 7.89 -14.99
CA LYS A 112 12.89 7.34 -15.55
C LYS A 112 14.14 7.68 -14.74
N GLY A 113 14.07 8.69 -13.86
CA GLY A 113 15.17 9.03 -12.95
C GLY A 113 15.57 7.92 -11.98
N GLY A 114 14.77 6.85 -11.88
CA GLY A 114 15.01 5.71 -10.99
C GLY A 114 14.72 6.05 -9.53
N GLN A 115 14.50 5.00 -8.72
CA GLN A 115 14.18 5.13 -7.29
C GLN A 115 13.02 6.10 -7.02
N LYS A 116 11.96 6.00 -7.82
CA LYS A 116 10.73 6.81 -7.70
C LYS A 116 9.56 5.97 -7.23
N LEU A 117 8.66 6.58 -6.47
CA LEU A 117 7.36 6.00 -6.14
C LEU A 117 6.25 6.78 -6.85
N LEU A 118 5.50 6.12 -7.73
CA LEU A 118 4.26 6.67 -8.26
C LEU A 118 3.07 5.91 -7.69
N TRP A 119 2.11 6.60 -7.09
CA TRP A 119 0.83 6.02 -6.68
C TRP A 119 -0.30 6.75 -7.38
N CYS A 120 -0.98 6.07 -8.30
CA CYS A 120 -2.21 6.56 -8.92
C CYS A 120 -3.41 5.74 -8.45
N ALA A 121 -4.44 6.43 -7.97
CA ALA A 121 -5.67 5.83 -7.49
C ALA A 121 -6.85 6.29 -8.33
N GLY A 122 -7.63 5.36 -8.89
CA GLY A 122 -8.73 5.68 -9.79
C GLY A 122 -10.12 5.30 -9.30
N ASP A 123 -10.27 4.96 -8.01
CA ASP A 123 -11.55 4.55 -7.43
C ASP A 123 -12.21 3.42 -8.25
N SER A 124 -13.45 3.58 -8.70
CA SER A 124 -14.18 2.65 -9.57
C SER A 124 -14.80 3.32 -10.77
N ASP A 125 -15.60 2.60 -11.56
CA ASP A 125 -16.45 3.11 -12.62
C ASP A 125 -17.66 3.95 -12.12
N TYR A 126 -17.85 4.20 -10.83
CA TYR A 126 -18.97 5.02 -10.35
C TYR A 126 -18.65 6.52 -10.48
N PRO A 127 -19.49 7.35 -11.14
CA PRO A 127 -19.22 8.77 -11.33
C PRO A 127 -19.52 9.59 -10.05
N ALA A 128 -18.77 9.32 -8.98
CA ALA A 128 -19.00 9.86 -7.63
C ALA A 128 -19.00 11.40 -7.58
N GLN A 129 -18.35 12.04 -8.54
CA GLN A 129 -18.17 13.49 -8.65
C GLN A 129 -19.30 14.20 -9.43
N GLY A 130 -20.36 13.48 -9.83
CA GLY A 130 -21.55 14.06 -10.44
C GLY A 130 -21.47 14.28 -11.97
N GLY A 131 -20.66 13.48 -12.65
CA GLY A 131 -20.51 13.47 -14.12
C GLY A 131 -21.31 12.35 -14.82
N VAL A 132 -21.14 12.26 -16.14
CA VAL A 132 -21.72 11.18 -16.98
C VAL A 132 -20.77 10.01 -17.21
N MET A 133 -19.49 10.19 -16.89
CA MET A 133 -18.40 9.22 -17.06
C MET A 133 -17.44 9.37 -15.89
N GLU A 134 -16.84 8.26 -15.48
CA GLU A 134 -15.73 8.27 -14.55
C GLU A 134 -14.42 8.57 -15.29
N ILE A 135 -13.52 9.36 -14.70
CA ILE A 135 -12.31 9.87 -15.37
C ILE A 135 -11.03 9.32 -14.74
N ALA A 136 -11.05 9.00 -13.44
CA ALA A 136 -9.85 8.68 -12.70
C ALA A 136 -9.22 7.37 -13.15
N GLN A 137 -10.02 6.36 -13.52
CA GLN A 137 -9.49 5.10 -14.04
C GLN A 137 -8.74 5.32 -15.36
N HIS A 138 -9.32 6.11 -16.29
CA HIS A 138 -8.69 6.46 -17.56
C HIS A 138 -7.43 7.30 -17.35
N ALA A 139 -7.52 8.36 -16.55
CA ALA A 139 -6.40 9.26 -16.31
C ALA A 139 -5.21 8.54 -15.64
N CYS A 140 -5.48 7.60 -14.71
CA CYS A 140 -4.43 6.74 -14.16
C CYS A 140 -3.87 5.75 -15.19
N ASN A 141 -4.71 5.17 -16.05
CA ASN A 141 -4.26 4.27 -17.10
C ASN A 141 -3.36 4.98 -18.13
N ASP A 142 -3.66 6.22 -18.51
CA ASP A 142 -2.81 7.06 -19.36
C ASP A 142 -1.44 7.30 -18.72
N VAL A 143 -1.42 7.57 -17.41
CA VAL A 143 -0.19 7.73 -16.64
C VAL A 143 0.61 6.42 -16.60
N PHE A 144 -0.04 5.28 -16.34
CA PHE A 144 0.61 3.97 -16.33
C PHE A 144 1.21 3.61 -17.70
N GLU A 145 0.49 3.90 -18.78
CA GLU A 145 0.98 3.72 -20.14
C GLU A 145 2.19 4.60 -20.44
N ALA A 146 2.13 5.89 -20.10
CA ALA A 146 3.21 6.84 -20.36
C ALA A 146 4.54 6.44 -19.69
N ILE A 147 4.48 5.77 -18.53
CA ILE A 147 5.67 5.29 -17.82
C ILE A 147 6.07 3.85 -18.17
N GLY A 148 5.32 3.17 -19.04
CA GLY A 148 5.55 1.77 -19.42
C GLY A 148 5.20 0.75 -18.34
N SER A 149 4.29 1.09 -17.42
CA SER A 149 3.77 0.15 -16.44
C SER A 149 2.79 -0.82 -17.10
N LYS A 150 2.77 -2.07 -16.62
CA LYS A 150 1.82 -3.10 -17.02
C LYS A 150 0.51 -3.02 -16.25
N LEU A 151 0.49 -2.34 -15.10
CA LEU A 151 -0.72 -2.25 -14.27
C LEU A 151 -1.77 -1.38 -14.95
N ARG A 152 -3.04 -1.74 -14.78
CA ARG A 152 -4.18 -0.94 -15.17
C ARG A 152 -5.28 -1.02 -14.12
N LEU A 153 -6.10 0.02 -14.05
CA LEU A 153 -7.39 -0.01 -13.36
C LEU A 153 -8.42 -0.48 -14.37
N ASP A 154 -9.11 -1.57 -14.05
CA ASP A 154 -10.17 -2.10 -14.89
C ASP A 154 -11.44 -1.25 -14.73
N TYR A 155 -12.17 -1.04 -15.81
CA TYR A 155 -13.33 -0.13 -15.87
C TYR A 155 -14.58 -0.76 -15.27
N VAL A 156 -14.49 -1.10 -13.98
CA VAL A 156 -15.52 -1.75 -13.19
C VAL A 156 -15.49 -1.27 -11.75
N SER A 157 -16.57 -1.55 -11.03
CA SER A 157 -16.63 -1.49 -9.57
C SER A 157 -16.50 -2.87 -8.94
N VAL A 158 -15.99 -2.88 -7.71
CA VAL A 158 -15.83 -4.05 -6.85
C VAL A 158 -16.58 -3.82 -5.54
N GLU A 159 -17.47 -4.75 -5.22
CA GLU A 159 -18.15 -4.83 -3.94
C GLU A 159 -17.66 -6.05 -3.15
N ASP A 160 -17.79 -6.04 -1.82
CA ASP A 160 -17.61 -7.23 -0.98
C ASP A 160 -18.80 -7.36 -0.02
N THR A 161 -19.55 -8.44 -0.16
CA THR A 161 -20.79 -8.64 0.62
C THR A 161 -20.55 -9.04 2.08
N VAL A 162 -19.32 -9.43 2.43
CA VAL A 162 -18.96 -9.91 3.78
C VAL A 162 -18.01 -8.94 4.48
N SER A 163 -16.92 -8.52 3.83
CA SER A 163 -15.93 -7.61 4.40
C SER A 163 -16.24 -6.17 3.98
N ASN A 164 -17.19 -5.55 4.67
CA ASN A 164 -17.59 -4.17 4.38
C ASN A 164 -18.02 -3.37 5.61
N ALA A 165 -18.12 -2.04 5.45
CA ALA A 165 -18.63 -1.10 6.45
C ALA A 165 -20.14 -0.81 6.29
N GLY A 166 -20.94 -1.88 6.28
CA GLY A 166 -22.41 -1.84 6.28
C GLY A 166 -23.08 -1.72 4.91
N ARG A 167 -22.32 -1.55 3.83
CA ARG A 167 -22.78 -1.64 2.44
C ARG A 167 -21.70 -2.31 1.59
N PRO A 168 -22.04 -3.14 0.58
CA PRO A 168 -21.04 -3.92 -0.17
C PRO A 168 -19.96 -3.09 -0.88
N TYR A 169 -20.28 -1.90 -1.39
CA TYR A 169 -19.30 -0.98 -1.99
C TYR A 169 -18.33 -0.35 -0.98
N ARG A 170 -18.59 -0.43 0.34
CA ARG A 170 -17.70 0.11 1.39
C ARG A 170 -16.74 -0.97 1.84
N VAL A 171 -15.94 -1.44 0.90
CA VAL A 171 -15.10 -2.63 1.04
C VAL A 171 -14.06 -2.40 2.14
N ILE A 172 -13.95 -3.38 3.04
CA ILE A 172 -12.81 -3.49 3.95
C ILE A 172 -11.82 -4.45 3.31
N GLY A 173 -10.83 -3.87 2.63
CA GLY A 173 -9.77 -4.60 1.96
C GLY A 173 -8.90 -5.37 2.94
N ILE A 174 -8.50 -6.57 2.52
CA ILE A 174 -7.63 -7.47 3.27
C ILE A 174 -6.21 -7.22 2.83
N VAL A 175 -5.37 -6.71 3.73
CA VAL A 175 -3.95 -6.49 3.46
C VAL A 175 -3.23 -7.84 3.54
N ASN A 176 -2.79 -8.33 2.38
CA ASN A 176 -2.21 -9.66 2.22
C ASN A 176 -1.06 -9.69 1.19
N PRO A 177 -0.09 -8.76 1.27
CA PRO A 177 1.03 -8.77 0.36
C PRO A 177 1.83 -10.07 0.43
N SER A 178 2.42 -10.43 -0.70
CA SER A 178 3.31 -11.60 -0.79
C SER A 178 4.66 -11.34 -0.10
N GLY A 179 5.57 -12.31 -0.16
CA GLY A 179 6.96 -12.12 0.30
C GLY A 179 7.87 -11.44 -0.73
N ALA A 180 7.45 -11.33 -1.99
CA ALA A 180 8.30 -10.79 -3.06
C ALA A 180 8.65 -9.32 -2.80
N TYR A 181 9.90 -8.93 -3.09
CA TYR A 181 10.43 -7.57 -2.90
C TYR A 181 10.26 -7.01 -1.47
N ASP A 182 10.18 -7.89 -0.47
CA ASP A 182 9.86 -7.56 0.93
C ASP A 182 8.50 -6.87 1.12
N SER A 183 7.56 -7.08 0.19
CA SER A 183 6.23 -6.45 0.23
C SER A 183 5.42 -6.84 1.47
N TYR A 184 5.75 -7.94 2.15
CA TYR A 184 5.16 -8.29 3.45
C TYR A 184 5.28 -7.17 4.50
N LEU A 185 6.28 -6.28 4.38
CA LEU A 185 6.44 -5.11 5.25
C LEU A 185 5.29 -4.10 5.13
N VAL A 186 4.61 -4.06 3.98
CA VAL A 186 3.40 -3.25 3.78
C VAL A 186 2.30 -3.64 4.79
N GLY A 187 2.18 -4.93 5.08
CA GLY A 187 1.22 -5.48 6.05
C GLY A 187 1.65 -5.40 7.51
N LEU A 188 2.80 -4.79 7.84
CA LEU A 188 3.32 -4.76 9.20
C LEU A 188 2.38 -4.01 10.15
N GLY A 189 1.61 -4.79 10.93
CA GLY A 189 0.58 -4.28 11.84
C GLY A 189 -0.65 -3.68 11.15
N ALA A 190 -0.83 -3.90 9.85
CA ALA A 190 -1.98 -3.41 9.08
C ALA A 190 -2.63 -4.57 8.32
N HIS A 191 -3.91 -4.82 8.59
CA HIS A 191 -4.65 -5.97 8.08
C HIS A 191 -5.97 -5.58 7.41
N LYS A 192 -6.59 -4.47 7.83
CA LYS A 192 -7.89 -4.02 7.33
C LYS A 192 -7.86 -2.55 6.97
N VAL A 193 -8.15 -2.24 5.72
CA VAL A 193 -8.14 -0.87 5.18
C VAL A 193 -9.42 -0.59 4.40
N LEU A 194 -9.87 0.66 4.42
CA LEU A 194 -11.08 1.06 3.72
C LEU A 194 -10.77 1.30 2.24
N PHE A 195 -11.61 0.71 1.40
CA PHE A 195 -11.75 0.99 -0.02
C PHE A 195 -13.22 1.39 -0.24
N HIS A 196 -13.51 2.69 -0.38
CA HIS A 196 -14.84 3.27 -0.33
C HIS A 196 -15.45 3.45 -1.73
N GLY A 197 -15.74 2.33 -2.38
CA GLY A 197 -16.31 2.23 -3.71
C GLY A 197 -15.30 1.82 -4.77
N PRO A 198 -14.45 0.79 -4.53
CA PRO A 198 -13.27 0.60 -5.34
C PRO A 198 -13.50 -0.11 -6.65
N GLY A 199 -12.60 0.10 -7.60
CA GLY A 199 -12.44 -0.70 -8.82
C GLY A 199 -11.41 -1.82 -8.65
N ALA A 200 -11.28 -2.64 -9.68
CA ALA A 200 -10.33 -3.74 -9.73
C ALA A 200 -9.01 -3.31 -10.39
N VAL A 201 -7.90 -3.92 -9.95
CA VAL A 201 -6.60 -3.77 -10.60
C VAL A 201 -6.34 -4.98 -11.50
N ALA A 202 -5.97 -4.70 -12.74
CA ALA A 202 -5.59 -5.66 -13.77
C ALA A 202 -4.15 -5.42 -14.24
N TRP A 203 -3.69 -6.23 -15.18
CA TRP A 203 -2.46 -5.96 -15.93
C TRP A 203 -2.66 -6.19 -17.42
N VAL A 204 -1.80 -5.57 -18.23
CA VAL A 204 -1.82 -5.67 -19.68
C VAL A 204 -0.51 -6.28 -20.17
N ASP A 205 -0.62 -7.24 -21.09
CA ASP A 205 0.54 -7.90 -21.69
C ASP A 205 1.12 -7.14 -22.89
N GLU A 206 2.18 -7.69 -23.49
CA GLU A 206 2.87 -7.09 -24.64
C GLU A 206 1.98 -6.99 -25.90
N ASN A 207 0.85 -7.70 -25.94
CA ASN A 207 -0.13 -7.69 -27.03
C ASN A 207 -1.35 -6.81 -26.70
N GLU A 208 -1.25 -5.95 -25.69
CA GLU A 208 -2.34 -5.09 -25.19
C GLU A 208 -3.57 -5.89 -24.68
N THR A 209 -3.38 -7.16 -24.33
CA THR A 209 -4.44 -7.98 -23.76
C THR A 209 -4.51 -7.81 -22.25
N TRP A 210 -5.71 -7.59 -21.74
CA TRP A 210 -5.98 -7.40 -20.32
C TRP A 210 -6.13 -8.74 -19.60
N HIS A 211 -5.52 -8.83 -18.43
CA HIS A 211 -5.46 -10.04 -17.62
C HIS A 211 -5.77 -9.74 -16.16
N LYS A 212 -6.42 -10.69 -15.50
CA LYS A 212 -6.70 -10.64 -14.06
C LYS A 212 -5.44 -10.99 -13.29
N LEU A 213 -5.08 -10.18 -12.30
CA LEU A 213 -3.94 -10.45 -11.41
C LEU A 213 -4.12 -11.70 -10.53
N THR A 214 -5.35 -12.24 -10.43
CA THR A 214 -5.64 -13.49 -9.72
C THR A 214 -5.35 -14.74 -10.54
N ASP A 215 -5.38 -14.62 -11.87
CA ASP A 215 -5.24 -15.74 -12.78
C ASP A 215 -3.79 -15.87 -13.22
N GLU A 216 -3.16 -14.74 -13.56
CA GLU A 216 -1.76 -14.64 -13.93
C GLU A 216 -1.12 -13.42 -13.25
N LEU A 217 -0.01 -13.64 -12.55
CA LEU A 217 0.72 -12.59 -11.83
C LEU A 217 2.12 -12.42 -12.44
N PRO A 218 2.42 -11.28 -13.07
CA PRO A 218 3.77 -10.98 -13.56
C PRO A 218 4.81 -10.98 -12.43
N ASN A 219 6.03 -11.44 -12.71
CA ASN A 219 7.12 -11.57 -11.70
C ASN A 219 7.56 -10.24 -11.07
N ASP A 220 7.32 -9.13 -11.77
CA ASP A 220 7.59 -7.77 -11.32
C ASP A 220 6.39 -7.11 -10.62
N VAL A 221 5.28 -7.83 -10.43
CA VAL A 221 4.07 -7.32 -9.79
C VAL A 221 3.83 -8.02 -8.46
N VAL A 222 3.38 -7.25 -7.47
CA VAL A 222 2.95 -7.73 -6.16
C VAL A 222 1.53 -7.26 -5.88
N VAL A 223 0.66 -8.20 -5.50
CA VAL A 223 -0.66 -7.89 -4.93
C VAL A 223 -0.47 -7.38 -3.50
N LEU A 224 -1.12 -6.29 -3.12
CA LEU A 224 -1.01 -5.70 -1.78
C LEU A 224 -2.31 -5.84 -0.98
N VAL A 225 -3.45 -5.64 -1.63
CA VAL A 225 -4.78 -5.69 -1.01
C VAL A 225 -5.77 -6.39 -1.92
N THR A 226 -6.60 -7.27 -1.34
CA THR A 226 -7.71 -7.92 -2.04
C THR A 226 -9.03 -7.77 -1.30
N THR A 227 -10.13 -8.09 -1.98
CA THR A 227 -11.39 -8.46 -1.30
C THR A 227 -11.24 -9.80 -0.58
N THR A 228 -12.33 -10.25 0.06
CA THR A 228 -12.52 -11.68 0.37
C THR A 228 -12.95 -12.45 -0.88
N GLU A 229 -13.17 -13.77 -0.75
CA GLU A 229 -13.75 -14.61 -1.81
C GLU A 229 -15.21 -14.24 -2.15
N ASN A 230 -15.86 -13.37 -1.37
CA ASN A 230 -17.23 -12.90 -1.58
C ASN A 230 -17.30 -11.55 -2.28
N GLY A 231 -16.21 -11.17 -2.95
CA GLY A 231 -16.18 -10.02 -3.81
C GLY A 231 -17.14 -10.21 -4.98
N ARG A 232 -17.59 -9.10 -5.56
CA ARG A 232 -18.43 -9.08 -6.75
C ARG A 232 -18.09 -7.90 -7.65
N ILE A 233 -17.99 -8.15 -8.95
CA ILE A 233 -17.88 -7.10 -9.97
C ILE A 233 -19.25 -6.54 -10.30
N VAL A 234 -19.35 -5.21 -10.27
CA VAL A 234 -20.56 -4.47 -10.65
C VAL A 234 -20.20 -3.36 -11.64
N GLU A 235 -21.21 -2.90 -12.37
CA GLU A 235 -21.09 -1.88 -13.41
C GLU A 235 -21.98 -0.70 -13.08
N HIS A 236 -21.44 0.50 -13.15
CA HIS A 236 -22.16 1.75 -12.86
C HIS A 236 -22.20 2.74 -14.01
N GLN A 237 -21.46 2.51 -15.10
CA GLN A 237 -21.55 3.32 -16.31
C GLN A 237 -22.68 2.83 -17.25
N PRO A 238 -23.23 3.69 -18.11
CA PRO A 238 -24.47 3.40 -18.81
C PRO A 238 -24.34 2.31 -19.88
N THR A 239 -25.24 1.33 -19.85
CA THR A 239 -25.33 0.19 -20.78
C THR A 239 -25.89 0.51 -22.18
N LYS A 240 -25.90 1.78 -22.62
CA LYS A 240 -26.39 2.13 -23.96
C LYS A 240 -25.24 2.17 -24.97
N PRO A 241 -25.37 1.55 -26.16
CA PRO A 241 -24.43 1.76 -27.26
C PRO A 241 -24.24 3.27 -27.52
N GLY A 242 -23.02 3.78 -27.36
CA GLY A 242 -22.69 5.19 -27.54
C GLY A 242 -22.89 6.09 -26.31
N ALA A 243 -23.15 5.55 -25.13
CA ALA A 243 -22.97 6.29 -23.88
C ALA A 243 -21.48 6.36 -23.51
N PRO A 244 -21.01 7.44 -22.86
CA PRO A 244 -19.62 7.57 -22.44
C PRO A 244 -19.39 6.65 -21.23
N GLY A 245 -18.78 5.50 -21.47
CA GLY A 245 -18.43 4.53 -20.44
C GLY A 245 -17.76 3.33 -21.08
N ASP A 246 -16.57 2.98 -20.58
CA ASP A 246 -15.90 1.75 -20.96
C ASP A 246 -16.44 0.60 -20.10
N PHE A 247 -16.41 -0.61 -20.66
CA PHE A 247 -16.71 -1.84 -19.92
C PHE A 247 -15.42 -2.43 -19.38
N GLY A 248 -15.55 -3.23 -18.32
CA GLY A 248 -14.49 -4.09 -17.82
C GLY A 248 -13.80 -4.88 -18.95
N GLN A 249 -12.47 -4.76 -18.99
CA GLN A 249 -11.59 -5.39 -19.97
C GLN A 249 -11.04 -6.71 -19.44
N ALA A 250 -10.69 -6.77 -18.15
CA ALA A 250 -10.20 -8.00 -17.51
C ALA A 250 -11.33 -8.75 -16.80
N HIS A 251 -12.21 -8.02 -16.12
CA HIS A 251 -13.30 -8.53 -15.31
C HIS A 251 -14.65 -8.33 -15.99
N THR A 252 -15.60 -9.21 -15.67
CA THR A 252 -16.96 -9.15 -16.23
C THR A 252 -17.99 -8.91 -15.14
N VAL A 253 -19.01 -8.10 -15.46
CA VAL A 253 -20.12 -7.78 -14.54
C VAL A 253 -20.78 -9.05 -14.00
N GLY A 254 -20.96 -9.10 -12.68
CA GLY A 254 -21.55 -10.24 -11.98
C GLY A 254 -20.56 -11.36 -11.63
N GLU A 255 -19.30 -11.25 -12.05
CA GLU A 255 -18.23 -12.14 -11.59
C GLU A 255 -18.12 -12.08 -10.06
N THR A 256 -17.96 -13.23 -9.42
CA THR A 256 -17.77 -13.35 -7.98
C THR A 256 -16.47 -14.05 -7.66
N GLY A 257 -15.78 -13.61 -6.61
CA GLY A 257 -14.53 -14.21 -6.17
C GLY A 257 -13.69 -13.22 -5.38
N LYS A 258 -12.39 -13.50 -5.32
CA LYS A 258 -11.39 -12.57 -4.79
C LYS A 258 -10.93 -11.65 -5.91
N PHE A 259 -10.91 -10.35 -5.65
CA PHE A 259 -10.46 -9.32 -6.57
C PHE A 259 -9.31 -8.51 -5.97
N VAL A 260 -8.37 -8.10 -6.82
CA VAL A 260 -7.25 -7.26 -6.40
C VAL A 260 -7.70 -5.80 -6.39
N LEU A 261 -7.60 -5.17 -5.22
CA LEU A 261 -7.96 -3.76 -5.01
C LEU A 261 -6.74 -2.84 -5.10
N MET A 262 -5.55 -3.39 -4.85
CA MET A 262 -4.30 -2.66 -4.91
C MET A 262 -3.14 -3.59 -5.25
N ALA A 263 -2.34 -3.18 -6.23
CA ALA A 263 -1.11 -3.86 -6.61
C ALA A 263 0.01 -2.86 -6.83
N ALA A 264 1.25 -3.36 -6.80
CA ALA A 264 2.42 -2.59 -7.13
C ALA A 264 3.28 -3.31 -8.16
N GLN A 265 3.88 -2.56 -9.08
CA GLN A 265 4.89 -3.04 -10.01
C GLN A 265 6.25 -2.49 -9.61
N VAL A 266 7.23 -3.37 -9.45
CA VAL A 266 8.62 -3.04 -9.17
C VAL A 266 9.36 -2.96 -10.50
N MET A 267 9.70 -1.74 -10.91
CA MET A 267 10.30 -1.45 -12.21
C MET A 267 11.80 -1.21 -12.11
N GLY A 268 12.54 -1.86 -13.02
CA GLY A 268 14.00 -1.78 -13.14
C GLY A 268 14.69 -3.12 -12.90
N ASP A 269 15.83 -3.34 -13.56
CA ASP A 269 16.53 -4.64 -13.53
C ASP A 269 17.42 -4.83 -12.30
N LYS A 270 17.80 -3.73 -11.64
CA LYS A 270 18.69 -3.71 -10.47
C LYS A 270 18.26 -2.62 -9.51
N ALA A 271 18.39 -2.91 -8.21
CA ALA A 271 18.16 -1.92 -7.17
C ALA A 271 19.09 -0.69 -7.34
N PRO A 272 18.62 0.52 -6.97
CA PRO A 272 17.29 0.80 -6.43
C PRO A 272 16.19 0.82 -7.50
N TYR A 273 15.05 0.20 -7.20
CA TYR A 273 13.89 0.09 -8.10
C TYR A 273 13.02 1.34 -8.03
N SER A 274 12.31 1.64 -9.12
CA SER A 274 11.12 2.48 -9.05
C SER A 274 9.89 1.60 -8.79
N VAL A 275 8.87 2.13 -8.10
CA VAL A 275 7.65 1.41 -7.76
C VAL A 275 6.45 2.18 -8.28
N VAL A 276 5.57 1.48 -9.00
CA VAL A 276 4.26 1.98 -9.41
C VAL A 276 3.21 1.30 -8.55
N ILE A 277 2.23 2.06 -8.07
CA ILE A 277 1.11 1.55 -7.31
C ILE A 277 -0.18 1.95 -8.03
N ALA A 278 -1.00 0.95 -8.31
CA ALA A 278 -2.36 1.12 -8.78
C ALA A 278 -3.33 0.70 -7.66
N SER A 279 -4.30 1.55 -7.35
CA SER A 279 -5.32 1.23 -6.37
C SER A 279 -6.71 1.69 -6.79
N GLY A 280 -7.71 0.87 -6.45
CA GLY A 280 -9.13 1.21 -6.54
C GLY A 280 -9.60 2.13 -5.42
N GLU A 281 -8.72 2.71 -4.60
CA GLU A 281 -9.09 3.74 -3.62
C GLU A 281 -7.86 4.61 -3.37
N SER A 282 -8.10 5.90 -3.12
CA SER A 282 -7.05 6.87 -2.91
C SER A 282 -6.62 6.97 -1.43
N PRO A 283 -5.31 7.19 -1.15
CA PRO A 283 -4.85 7.47 0.21
C PRO A 283 -5.45 8.75 0.80
N TYR A 284 -5.84 9.71 -0.06
CA TYR A 284 -6.57 10.93 0.28
C TYR A 284 -7.60 11.25 -0.80
N GLY A 285 -8.56 12.12 -0.51
CA GLY A 285 -9.64 12.48 -1.42
C GLY A 285 -10.87 11.60 -1.25
N GLY A 286 -11.69 11.53 -2.30
CA GLY A 286 -12.98 10.85 -2.28
C GLY A 286 -13.93 11.32 -1.16
N TYR A 287 -14.98 10.52 -0.93
CA TYR A 287 -15.88 10.73 0.22
C TYR A 287 -15.22 10.33 1.55
N GLN A 288 -14.56 9.18 1.58
CA GLN A 288 -13.85 8.68 2.76
C GLN A 288 -12.58 7.92 2.33
N PRO A 289 -11.38 8.52 2.46
CA PRO A 289 -10.16 7.95 1.87
C PRO A 289 -9.58 6.78 2.67
N MET A 290 -8.66 6.03 2.06
CA MET A 290 -7.99 4.87 2.65
C MET A 290 -7.24 5.17 3.96
N VAL A 291 -6.74 6.39 4.16
CA VAL A 291 -6.05 6.80 5.41
C VAL A 291 -6.94 6.78 6.66
N SER A 292 -8.25 6.57 6.50
CA SER A 292 -9.20 6.55 7.60
C SER A 292 -8.87 5.47 8.64
N PHE A 293 -8.77 5.85 9.91
CA PHE A 293 -8.56 4.92 11.03
C PHE A 293 -9.85 4.34 11.62
N ARG A 294 -11.00 4.93 11.25
CA ARG A 294 -12.32 4.49 11.70
C ARG A 294 -13.40 4.86 10.69
N TYR A 295 -14.32 3.94 10.43
CA TYR A 295 -15.51 4.20 9.60
C TYR A 295 -16.69 3.34 10.05
N HIS A 296 -17.88 3.92 10.21
CA HIS A 296 -19.07 3.25 10.74
C HIS A 296 -18.83 2.36 11.99
N GLY A 297 -18.01 2.85 12.92
CA GLY A 297 -17.69 2.14 14.17
C GLY A 297 -16.59 1.08 14.06
N LEU A 298 -16.18 0.70 12.84
CA LEU A 298 -15.06 -0.22 12.61
C LEU A 298 -13.73 0.50 12.78
N ALA A 299 -12.80 -0.10 13.52
CA ALA A 299 -11.40 0.33 13.56
C ALA A 299 -10.67 -0.20 12.31
N LEU A 300 -9.83 0.64 11.73
CA LEU A 300 -9.11 0.39 10.48
C LEU A 300 -7.64 0.75 10.63
N ASP A 301 -6.80 0.15 9.79
CA ASP A 301 -5.35 0.31 9.84
C ASP A 301 -4.84 1.36 8.83
N GLY A 302 -5.75 2.16 8.24
CA GLY A 302 -5.48 3.14 7.19
C GLY A 302 -4.17 3.93 7.37
N PRO A 303 -3.99 4.66 8.49
CA PRO A 303 -2.79 5.48 8.69
C PRO A 303 -1.48 4.69 8.67
N ARG A 304 -1.49 3.48 9.25
CA ARG A 304 -0.31 2.61 9.31
C ARG A 304 -0.05 1.98 7.95
N PHE A 305 -1.10 1.49 7.28
CA PHE A 305 -1.00 0.91 5.96
C PHE A 305 -0.40 1.89 4.96
N VAL A 306 -0.95 3.12 4.85
CA VAL A 306 -0.43 4.11 3.90
C VAL A 306 1.03 4.41 4.21
N ARG A 307 1.42 4.62 5.49
CA ARG A 307 2.83 4.83 5.87
C ARG A 307 3.72 3.67 5.40
N ASN A 308 3.30 2.42 5.65
CA ASN A 308 4.09 1.26 5.27
C ASN A 308 4.26 1.16 3.74
N VAL A 309 3.22 1.47 2.97
CA VAL A 309 3.28 1.53 1.50
C VAL A 309 4.34 2.53 1.03
N PHE A 310 4.35 3.74 1.58
CA PHE A 310 5.34 4.76 1.22
C PHE A 310 6.76 4.37 1.59
N LEU A 311 6.96 3.93 2.83
CA LEU A 311 8.29 3.53 3.31
C LEU A 311 8.84 2.34 2.51
N TRP A 312 7.99 1.37 2.16
CA TRP A 312 8.37 0.26 1.30
C TRP A 312 8.67 0.71 -0.14
N GLY A 313 7.77 1.49 -0.75
CA GLY A 313 7.89 1.92 -2.15
C GLY A 313 9.05 2.87 -2.42
N LEU A 314 9.47 3.64 -1.42
CA LEU A 314 10.64 4.53 -1.48
C LEU A 314 11.95 3.87 -1.01
N ASP A 315 11.91 2.57 -0.68
CA ASP A 315 13.03 1.79 -0.15
C ASP A 315 13.59 2.29 1.20
N TYR A 316 12.75 2.92 2.03
CA TYR A 316 13.03 3.28 3.44
C TYR A 316 12.74 2.10 4.39
N LYS A 317 13.05 0.87 3.95
CA LYS A 317 12.71 -0.38 4.64
C LYS A 317 13.42 -0.57 5.98
N ALA A 318 14.54 0.13 6.24
CA ALA A 318 15.28 0.03 7.50
C ALA A 318 14.42 0.42 8.71
N GLU A 319 13.51 1.39 8.55
CA GLU A 319 12.56 1.75 9.61
C GLU A 319 11.55 0.62 9.86
N LEU A 320 10.96 0.08 8.80
CA LEU A 320 10.03 -1.04 8.87
C LEU A 320 10.69 -2.30 9.48
N GLY A 321 11.93 -2.57 9.09
CA GLY A 321 12.75 -3.66 9.65
C GLY A 321 12.99 -3.46 11.15
N SER A 322 13.32 -2.24 11.58
CA SER A 322 13.49 -1.92 13.01
C SER A 322 12.20 -2.14 13.80
N MET A 323 11.04 -1.79 13.23
CA MET A 323 9.74 -2.06 13.85
C MET A 323 9.45 -3.57 13.96
N LEU A 324 9.79 -4.34 12.91
CA LEU A 324 9.65 -5.79 12.91
C LEU A 324 10.56 -6.44 13.96
N ASP A 325 11.81 -5.99 14.08
CA ASP A 325 12.75 -6.49 15.08
C ASP A 325 12.27 -6.22 16.51
N LEU A 326 11.75 -5.02 16.78
CA LEU A 326 11.15 -4.68 18.07
C LEU A 326 9.92 -5.55 18.39
N SER A 327 9.08 -5.82 17.39
CA SER A 327 7.93 -6.72 17.52
C SER A 327 8.39 -8.15 17.87
N ASN A 328 9.36 -8.68 17.13
CA ASN A 328 9.93 -10.01 17.35
C ASN A 328 10.57 -10.15 18.73
N LEU A 329 11.33 -9.13 19.16
CA LEU A 329 11.92 -9.10 20.50
C LEU A 329 10.86 -9.12 21.59
N THR A 330 9.75 -8.41 21.40
CA THR A 330 8.62 -8.42 22.34
C THR A 330 7.98 -9.81 22.42
N VAL A 331 7.71 -10.46 21.27
CA VAL A 331 7.14 -11.81 21.21
C VAL A 331 8.07 -12.82 21.90
N ASN A 332 9.36 -12.78 21.59
CA ASN A 332 10.35 -13.69 22.19
C ASN A 332 10.42 -13.53 23.72
N ASN A 333 10.37 -12.29 24.22
CA ASN A 333 10.34 -12.01 25.65
C ASN A 333 9.06 -12.49 26.35
N VAL A 334 7.91 -12.43 25.66
CA VAL A 334 6.65 -12.99 26.19
C VAL A 334 6.72 -14.51 26.22
N ALA A 335 7.16 -15.13 25.12
CA ALA A 335 7.31 -16.58 25.01
C ALA A 335 8.27 -17.13 26.08
N SER A 336 9.40 -16.46 26.34
CA SER A 336 10.34 -16.87 27.38
C SER A 336 9.72 -16.82 28.78
N LYS A 337 8.94 -15.77 29.10
CA LYS A 337 8.22 -15.64 30.38
C LYS A 337 7.17 -16.74 30.55
N VAL A 338 6.40 -17.04 29.50
CA VAL A 338 5.40 -18.12 29.51
C VAL A 338 6.07 -19.47 29.75
N ASN A 339 7.18 -19.76 29.05
CA ASN A 339 7.93 -20.99 29.23
C ASN A 339 8.49 -21.12 30.66
N GLN A 340 9.02 -20.04 31.22
CA GLN A 340 9.51 -20.03 32.60
C GLN A 340 8.38 -20.33 33.61
N GLN A 341 7.21 -19.73 33.42
CA GLN A 341 6.04 -20.02 34.26
C GLN A 341 5.58 -21.47 34.13
N LEU A 342 5.53 -22.00 32.90
CA LEU A 342 5.16 -23.39 32.66
C LEU A 342 6.13 -24.36 33.34
N SER A 343 7.44 -24.10 33.26
CA SER A 343 8.46 -24.88 33.97
C SER A 343 8.30 -24.82 35.50
N ALA A 344 7.96 -23.65 36.05
CA ALA A 344 7.69 -23.50 37.48
C ALA A 344 6.46 -24.31 37.93
N TYR A 345 5.36 -24.25 37.16
CA TYR A 345 4.17 -25.06 37.42
C TYR A 345 4.46 -26.56 37.36
N ASN A 346 5.19 -27.02 36.34
CA ASN A 346 5.59 -28.43 36.23
C ASN A 346 6.41 -28.87 37.45
N THR A 347 7.31 -28.03 37.94
CA THR A 347 8.10 -28.32 39.15
C THR A 347 7.22 -28.43 40.39
N MET A 348 6.24 -27.52 40.56
CA MET A 348 5.28 -27.58 41.68
C MET A 348 4.40 -28.83 41.63
N ILE A 349 3.96 -29.24 40.44
CA ILE A 349 3.18 -30.47 40.25
C ILE A 349 4.03 -31.70 40.63
N GLN A 350 5.26 -31.79 40.15
CA GLN A 350 6.17 -32.90 40.49
C GLN A 350 6.46 -32.96 41.99
N ALA A 351 6.70 -31.81 42.64
CA ALA A 351 6.89 -31.74 44.09
C ALA A 351 5.63 -32.21 44.86
N SER A 352 4.44 -31.80 44.41
CA SER A 352 3.17 -32.22 45.01
C SER A 352 2.92 -33.72 44.87
N ILE A 353 3.21 -34.28 43.68
CA ILE A 353 3.13 -35.73 43.45
C ILE A 353 4.11 -36.48 44.36
N ALA A 354 5.37 -36.02 44.46
CA ALA A 354 6.37 -36.65 45.32
C ALA A 354 5.95 -36.64 46.80
N LEU A 355 5.40 -35.53 47.30
CA LEU A 355 4.86 -35.42 48.65
C LEU A 355 3.68 -36.38 48.87
N ALA A 356 2.77 -36.50 47.91
CA ALA A 356 1.65 -37.44 47.99
C ALA A 356 2.13 -38.90 48.05
N VAL A 357 3.10 -39.28 47.22
CA VAL A 357 3.70 -40.62 47.24
C VAL A 357 4.37 -40.91 48.59
N LEU A 358 5.11 -39.95 49.14
CA LEU A 358 5.76 -40.10 50.45
C LEU A 358 4.72 -40.27 51.58
N ALA A 359 3.64 -39.49 51.56
CA ALA A 359 2.56 -39.60 52.54
C ALA A 359 1.88 -40.98 52.49
N ILE A 360 1.63 -41.50 51.29
CA ILE A 360 1.09 -42.85 51.08
C ILE A 360 2.07 -43.90 51.64
N ALA A 361 3.36 -43.80 51.33
CA ALA A 361 4.36 -44.75 51.82
C ALA A 361 4.46 -44.75 53.35
N LEU A 362 4.44 -43.58 54.00
CA LEU A 362 4.42 -43.44 55.45
C LEU A 362 3.16 -44.07 56.06
N ALA A 363 1.98 -43.82 55.48
CA ALA A 363 0.73 -44.40 55.95
C ALA A 363 0.75 -45.94 55.87
N VAL A 364 1.35 -46.50 54.81
CA VAL A 364 1.55 -47.95 54.67
C VAL A 364 2.48 -48.48 55.75
N ILE A 365 3.63 -47.85 56.00
CA ILE A 365 4.57 -48.28 57.06
C ILE A 365 3.90 -48.25 58.44
N LEU A 366 3.19 -47.17 58.76
CA LEU A 366 2.44 -47.00 60.01
C LEU A 366 1.31 -48.02 60.19
N HIS A 367 0.81 -48.62 59.11
CA HIS A 367 -0.21 -49.68 59.18
C HIS A 367 0.38 -51.06 59.53
N PHE A 368 1.68 -51.26 59.29
CA PHE A 368 2.38 -52.54 59.51
C PHE A 368 3.24 -52.57 60.79
N ILE A 369 3.29 -51.46 61.54
CA ILE A 369 3.88 -51.36 62.88
C ILE A 369 2.73 -51.28 63.87
#